data_AF-A0A6N4RD04-F1
#
_entry.id   AF-A0A6N4RD04-F1
#
_cell.length_a   1.000
_cell.length_b   1.000
_cell.length_c   1.000
_cell.angle_alpha   90.00
_cell.angle_beta   90.00
_cell.angle_gamma   90.00
#
_symmetry.space_group_name_H-M   'P 1'
#
loop_
_entity.id
_entity.type
_entity.pdbx_description
1 polymer ?
#
loop_
_entity_poly.entity_id
_entity_poly.type
_entity_poly.pdbx_seq_one_letter_code
_entity_poly.pdbx_strand_id
1 'polypeptide(L)'
;MKLAAVLAVILTLTGASAMAQHITPSTAITSKTAVFAGGCFWCMQSEFDSEPGVLNTTVGYSGGTEVNPTYEQVSSGRTGHRESIQVTYNPQIVTYPRLLDIFWSNIDPLDATGQFCDKGEHYKAGIFVENDEERAAAQLSAAQISKKLGQPVVTDILTRAPFYTAEEYHQDYYKKSAQRYAQYRAGCGRDRRLQQLEKQMQK
;
A
#
# COMPACT_ATOMS: atom_id res chain seq x y z
N MET A 1 -4.52 -34.01 90.14
CA MET A 1 -3.54 -33.02 89.62
C MET A 1 -3.37 -33.23 88.12
N LYS A 2 -3.44 -32.12 87.34
CA LYS A 2 -3.43 -31.97 85.85
C LYS A 2 -4.82 -32.05 85.20
N LEU A 3 -5.62 -30.96 85.08
CA LEU A 3 -5.58 -29.80 84.15
C LEU A 3 -5.67 -30.14 82.64
N ALA A 4 -6.78 -29.74 82.00
CA ALA A 4 -6.90 -29.01 80.72
C ALA A 4 -8.40 -28.98 80.29
N ALA A 5 -9.14 -27.85 80.38
CA ALA A 5 -9.14 -26.66 79.49
C ALA A 5 -9.68 -26.99 78.08
N VAL A 6 -11.00 -26.84 77.86
CA VAL A 6 -11.70 -25.67 77.24
C VAL A 6 -11.41 -25.46 75.75
N LEU A 7 -12.41 -25.84 74.95
CA LEU A 7 -12.98 -25.24 73.75
C LEU A 7 -12.29 -24.00 73.12
N ALA A 8 -11.89 -24.12 71.85
CA ALA A 8 -11.99 -23.03 70.86
C ALA A 8 -11.88 -23.63 69.44
N VAL A 9 -13.02 -23.73 68.75
CA VAL A 9 -13.09 -24.01 67.32
C VAL A 9 -12.80 -22.69 66.60
N ILE A 10 -11.64 -22.59 65.95
CA ILE A 10 -11.31 -21.47 65.07
C ILE A 10 -11.50 -21.95 63.63
N LEU A 11 -12.66 -21.64 63.06
CA LEU A 11 -12.96 -21.84 61.64
C LEU A 11 -12.43 -20.63 60.87
N THR A 12 -11.25 -20.74 60.27
CA THR A 12 -10.69 -19.69 59.42
C THR A 12 -11.38 -19.70 58.05
N LEU A 13 -12.38 -18.83 57.87
CA LEU A 13 -12.91 -18.49 56.56
C LEU A 13 -11.83 -17.72 55.78
N THR A 14 -11.12 -18.40 54.88
CA THR A 14 -10.27 -17.76 53.88
C THR A 14 -11.15 -17.29 52.73
N GLY A 15 -11.53 -16.00 52.77
CA GLY A 15 -12.19 -15.34 51.66
C GLY A 15 -11.17 -15.09 50.54
N ALA A 16 -11.16 -15.96 49.52
CA ALA A 16 -10.44 -15.68 48.28
C ALA A 16 -11.24 -14.66 47.46
N SER A 17 -10.84 -13.38 47.52
CA SER A 17 -11.33 -12.35 46.61
C SER A 17 -10.90 -12.70 45.18
N ALA A 18 -11.84 -13.19 44.38
CA ALA A 18 -11.68 -13.34 42.94
C ALA A 18 -11.53 -11.93 42.33
N MET A 19 -10.30 -11.56 41.99
CA MET A 19 -10.02 -10.41 41.15
C MET A 19 -10.59 -10.71 39.76
N ALA A 20 -11.77 -10.17 39.47
CA ALA A 20 -12.30 -10.15 38.11
C ALA A 20 -11.34 -9.30 37.25
N GLN A 21 -10.50 -9.99 36.48
CA GLN A 21 -9.69 -9.36 35.45
C GLN A 21 -10.65 -8.79 34.41
N HIS A 22 -10.81 -7.47 34.39
CA HIS A 22 -11.43 -6.77 33.28
C HIS A 22 -10.50 -6.92 32.07
N ILE A 23 -10.74 -7.94 31.26
CA ILE A 23 -10.16 -8.05 29.93
C ILE A 23 -10.84 -6.98 29.09
N THR A 24 -10.20 -5.83 28.91
CA THR A 24 -10.58 -4.90 27.85
C THR A 24 -10.31 -5.61 26.53
N PRO A 25 -11.31 -5.77 25.64
CA PRO A 25 -11.05 -6.31 24.32
C PRO A 25 -10.05 -5.38 23.62
N SER A 26 -8.89 -5.91 23.26
CA SER A 26 -7.97 -5.24 22.35
C SER A 26 -8.72 -5.09 21.02
N THR A 27 -9.08 -3.86 20.67
CA THR A 27 -9.67 -3.56 19.37
C THR A 27 -8.63 -3.90 18.30
N ALA A 28 -8.70 -5.12 17.76
CA ALA A 28 -7.85 -5.54 16.67
C ALA A 28 -8.02 -4.54 15.52
N ILE A 29 -6.94 -3.83 15.17
CA ILE A 29 -6.97 -2.88 14.06
C ILE A 29 -7.21 -3.68 12.79
N THR A 30 -8.41 -3.55 12.22
CA THR A 30 -8.74 -4.16 10.93
C THR A 30 -8.08 -3.32 9.84
N SER A 31 -6.92 -3.75 9.37
CA SER A 31 -6.23 -3.14 8.24
C SER A 31 -6.88 -3.55 6.91
N LYS A 32 -6.69 -2.73 5.88
CA LYS A 32 -7.08 -3.01 4.50
C LYS A 32 -5.85 -2.95 3.59
N THR A 33 -5.97 -3.49 2.39
CA THR A 33 -4.90 -3.44 1.37
C THR A 33 -5.38 -2.79 0.09
N ALA A 34 -4.49 -2.05 -0.56
CA ALA A 34 -4.68 -1.48 -1.89
C ALA A 34 -3.48 -1.81 -2.77
N VAL A 35 -3.69 -2.09 -4.06
CA VAL A 35 -2.62 -2.45 -4.99
C VAL A 35 -2.62 -1.51 -6.20
N PHE A 36 -1.45 -0.95 -6.49
CA PHE A 36 -1.24 0.02 -7.57
C PHE A 36 0.00 -0.34 -8.40
N ALA A 37 -0.02 -0.05 -9.70
CA ALA A 37 1.16 -0.03 -10.57
C ALA A 37 1.36 1.40 -11.08
N GLY A 38 2.56 1.96 -10.96
CA GLY A 38 2.84 3.37 -11.23
C GLY A 38 4.19 3.64 -11.88
N GLY A 39 4.68 2.67 -12.67
CA GLY A 39 6.05 2.68 -13.19
C GLY A 39 6.99 1.95 -12.26
N CYS A 40 8.25 2.40 -12.18
CA CYS A 40 9.22 1.86 -11.23
C CYS A 40 8.66 1.86 -9.81
N PHE A 41 8.50 0.67 -9.23
CA PHE A 41 7.91 0.51 -7.91
C PHE A 41 8.72 1.13 -6.76
N TRP A 42 10.03 1.39 -6.96
CA TRP A 42 10.88 2.06 -5.98
C TRP A 42 10.44 3.51 -5.77
N CYS A 43 10.03 4.17 -6.86
CA CYS A 43 9.51 5.52 -6.81
C CYS A 43 8.13 5.58 -6.18
N MET A 44 7.30 4.56 -6.38
CA MET A 44 5.98 4.51 -5.75
C MET A 44 6.07 4.22 -4.25
N GLN A 45 6.97 3.33 -3.83
CA GLN A 45 7.14 2.95 -2.42
C GLN A 45 7.45 4.15 -1.53
N SER A 46 8.37 5.02 -1.97
CA SER A 46 8.78 6.19 -1.18
C SER A 46 7.63 7.14 -0.86
N GLU A 47 6.65 7.23 -1.74
CA GLU A 47 5.57 8.23 -1.66
C GLU A 47 4.45 7.74 -0.72
N PHE A 48 4.16 6.44 -0.72
CA PHE A 48 3.20 5.85 0.21
C PHE A 48 3.75 5.69 1.63
N ASP A 49 5.03 5.38 1.80
CA ASP A 49 5.65 5.19 3.11
C ASP A 49 5.58 6.43 4.02
N SER A 50 5.46 7.62 3.44
CA SER A 50 5.35 8.87 4.19
C SER A 50 3.94 9.22 4.66
N GLU A 51 2.91 8.51 4.21
CA GLU A 51 1.51 8.87 4.50
C GLU A 51 1.06 8.34 5.88
N PRO A 52 0.58 9.21 6.78
CA PRO A 52 0.02 8.77 8.06
C PRO A 52 -1.14 7.78 7.86
N GLY A 53 -1.08 6.64 8.56
CA GLY A 53 -2.10 5.59 8.45
C GLY A 53 -1.76 4.49 7.44
N VAL A 54 -0.76 4.68 6.58
CA VAL A 54 -0.09 3.57 5.90
C VAL A 54 0.73 2.80 6.94
N LEU A 55 0.46 1.50 7.05
CA LEU A 55 1.07 0.61 8.04
C LEU A 55 2.28 -0.12 7.47
N ASN A 56 2.22 -0.49 6.20
CA ASN A 56 3.30 -1.16 5.49
C ASN A 56 3.14 -0.98 3.98
N THR A 57 4.26 -0.95 3.26
CA THR A 57 4.28 -1.08 1.80
C THR A 57 5.14 -2.28 1.40
N THR A 58 4.78 -2.92 0.30
CA THR A 58 5.56 -4.02 -0.27
C THR A 58 5.55 -3.89 -1.77
N VAL A 59 6.73 -3.93 -2.40
CA VAL A 59 6.84 -3.91 -3.86
C VAL A 59 6.80 -5.33 -4.42
N GLY A 60 6.25 -5.47 -5.62
CA GLY A 60 5.97 -6.77 -6.21
C GLY A 60 5.40 -6.69 -7.61
N TYR A 61 4.73 -7.76 -8.01
CA TYR A 61 4.23 -7.97 -9.36
C TYR A 61 2.75 -8.35 -9.32
N SER A 62 1.93 -7.71 -10.14
CA SER A 62 0.51 -8.05 -10.26
C SER A 62 -0.04 -7.76 -11.65
N GLY A 63 -1.20 -8.33 -11.95
CA GLY A 63 -1.95 -8.16 -13.21
C GLY A 63 -1.64 -9.18 -14.30
N GLY A 64 -0.52 -9.90 -14.20
CA GLY A 64 -0.11 -10.93 -15.15
C GLY A 64 -0.62 -12.32 -14.82
N THR A 65 -0.29 -13.28 -15.68
CA THR A 65 -0.74 -14.67 -15.57
C THR A 65 0.34 -15.61 -15.03
N GLU A 66 1.61 -15.21 -15.07
CA GLU A 66 2.72 -16.02 -14.58
C GLU A 66 2.62 -16.18 -13.05
N VAL A 67 2.75 -17.42 -12.56
CA VAL A 67 2.68 -17.71 -11.13
C VAL A 67 4.08 -17.63 -10.53
N ASN A 68 4.24 -16.87 -9.44
CA ASN A 68 5.53 -16.65 -8.76
C ASN A 68 6.64 -16.17 -9.72
N PRO A 69 6.42 -15.07 -10.47
CA PRO A 69 7.41 -14.58 -11.42
C PRO A 69 8.65 -14.01 -10.72
N THR A 70 9.82 -14.13 -11.35
CA THR A 70 11.05 -13.40 -10.96
C THR A 70 11.12 -12.03 -11.62
N TYR A 71 11.96 -11.14 -11.10
CA TYR A 71 12.22 -9.85 -11.72
C TYR A 71 12.63 -9.97 -13.20
N GLU A 72 13.48 -10.92 -13.56
CA GLU A 72 13.93 -11.13 -14.95
C GLU A 72 12.80 -11.53 -15.87
N GLN A 73 11.84 -12.33 -15.36
CA GLN A 73 10.66 -12.70 -16.14
C GLN A 73 9.76 -11.47 -16.37
N VAL A 74 9.50 -10.67 -15.34
CA VAL A 74 8.64 -9.48 -15.42
C VAL A 74 9.27 -8.39 -16.28
N SER A 75 10.55 -8.06 -16.05
CA SER A 75 11.30 -7.05 -16.82
C SER A 75 11.45 -7.42 -18.31
N SER A 76 11.32 -8.70 -18.67
CA SER A 76 11.22 -9.09 -20.08
C SER A 76 9.92 -8.64 -20.77
N GLY A 77 8.92 -8.20 -20.01
CA GLY A 77 7.63 -7.72 -20.48
C GLY A 77 6.65 -8.81 -20.94
N ARG A 78 6.99 -10.10 -20.79
CA ARG A 78 6.22 -11.22 -21.35
C ARG A 78 5.19 -11.84 -20.40
N THR A 79 5.26 -11.54 -19.10
CA THR A 79 4.40 -12.18 -18.08
C THR A 79 3.02 -11.53 -17.94
N GLY A 80 2.84 -10.34 -18.52
CA GLY A 80 1.67 -9.48 -18.30
C GLY A 80 1.66 -8.78 -16.93
N HIS A 81 2.61 -9.08 -16.05
CA HIS A 81 2.71 -8.43 -14.75
C HIS A 81 3.25 -7.01 -14.89
N ARG A 82 2.81 -6.16 -13.96
CA ARG A 82 3.32 -4.81 -13.76
C ARG A 82 4.09 -4.74 -12.45
N GLU A 83 5.17 -3.95 -12.44
CA GLU A 83 5.75 -3.49 -11.19
C GLU A 83 4.68 -2.77 -10.38
N SER A 84 4.42 -3.30 -9.19
CA SER A 84 3.28 -2.94 -8.35
C SER A 84 3.71 -2.72 -6.91
N ILE A 85 2.88 -2.00 -6.17
CA ILE A 85 3.00 -1.80 -4.73
C ILE A 85 1.70 -2.26 -4.07
N GLN A 86 1.81 -3.06 -3.02
CA GLN A 86 0.73 -3.33 -2.09
C GLN A 86 0.89 -2.42 -0.87
N VAL A 87 -0.14 -1.64 -0.59
CA VAL A 87 -0.22 -0.69 0.53
C VAL A 87 -1.17 -1.27 1.58
N THR A 88 -0.64 -1.65 2.73
CA THR A 88 -1.45 -2.03 3.90
C THR A 88 -1.70 -0.78 4.73
N TYR A 89 -2.96 -0.47 5.03
CA TYR A 89 -3.32 0.78 5.69
C TYR A 89 -4.42 0.61 6.74
N ASN A 90 -4.48 1.54 7.70
CA ASN A 90 -5.55 1.65 8.67
C ASN A 90 -6.68 2.53 8.11
N PRO A 91 -7.86 1.97 7.76
CA PRO A 91 -8.95 2.73 7.16
C PRO A 91 -9.58 3.78 8.10
N GLN A 92 -9.24 3.77 9.40
CA GLN A 92 -9.65 4.79 10.37
C GLN A 92 -8.73 6.02 10.38
N ILE A 93 -7.56 5.94 9.74
CA ILE A 93 -6.57 7.03 9.68
C ILE A 93 -6.43 7.57 8.25
N VAL A 94 -6.35 6.67 7.26
CA VAL A 94 -6.25 7.01 5.83
C VAL A 94 -7.30 6.26 5.02
N THR A 95 -7.89 6.93 4.04
CA THR A 95 -8.98 6.37 3.21
C THR A 95 -8.46 5.93 1.85
N TYR A 96 -9.20 5.02 1.18
CA TYR A 96 -8.86 4.61 -0.19
C TYR A 96 -8.81 5.79 -1.19
N PRO A 97 -9.75 6.76 -1.17
CA PRO A 97 -9.62 7.98 -1.97
C PRO A 97 -8.33 8.77 -1.71
N ARG A 98 -7.86 8.84 -0.47
CA ARG A 98 -6.57 9.48 -0.17
C ARG A 98 -5.40 8.72 -0.80
N LEU A 99 -5.43 7.39 -0.80
CA LEU A 99 -4.42 6.58 -1.50
C LEU A 99 -4.46 6.80 -3.02
N LEU A 100 -5.66 6.98 -3.60
CA LEU A 100 -5.82 7.37 -5.00
C LEU A 100 -5.19 8.75 -5.28
N ASP A 101 -5.39 9.74 -4.41
CA ASP A 101 -4.77 11.07 -4.57
C ASP A 101 -3.22 10.99 -4.58
N ILE A 102 -2.65 10.17 -3.70
CA ILE A 102 -1.20 9.92 -3.66
C ILE A 102 -0.75 9.26 -4.96
N PHE A 103 -1.49 8.24 -5.41
CA PHE A 103 -1.22 7.55 -6.67
C PHE A 103 -1.21 8.52 -7.86
N TRP A 104 -2.26 9.31 -8.04
CA TRP A 104 -2.39 10.25 -9.17
C TRP A 104 -1.33 11.35 -9.16
N SER A 105 -0.89 11.78 -7.98
CA SER A 105 0.20 12.78 -7.84
C SER A 105 1.57 12.22 -8.20
N ASN A 106 1.68 10.90 -8.39
CA ASN A 106 2.93 10.18 -8.56
C ASN A 106 3.03 9.39 -9.86
N ILE A 107 2.12 9.62 -10.80
CA ILE A 107 2.16 9.00 -12.13
C ILE A 107 1.88 10.05 -13.21
N ASP A 108 2.25 9.76 -14.45
CA ASP A 108 1.72 10.39 -15.64
C ASP A 108 0.47 9.61 -16.11
N PRO A 109 -0.75 10.12 -15.84
CA PRO A 109 -1.98 9.43 -16.17
C PRO A 109 -2.34 9.50 -17.66
N LEU A 110 -1.50 10.15 -18.47
CA LEU A 110 -1.64 10.29 -19.92
C LEU A 110 -0.68 9.37 -20.70
N ASP A 111 0.24 8.69 -19.99
CA ASP A 111 1.24 7.84 -20.62
C ASP A 111 0.80 6.38 -20.74
N ALA A 112 0.37 6.01 -21.94
CA ALA A 112 -0.06 4.66 -22.27
C ALA A 112 1.10 3.69 -22.58
N THR A 113 2.37 4.11 -22.47
CA THR A 113 3.54 3.33 -22.92
C THR A 113 4.47 2.87 -21.80
N GLY A 114 4.16 3.27 -20.56
CA GLY A 114 5.01 3.08 -19.39
C GLY A 114 5.49 4.42 -18.84
N GLN A 115 5.80 4.48 -17.56
CA GLN A 115 5.94 5.75 -16.85
C GLN A 115 7.32 6.41 -17.01
N PHE A 116 7.32 7.70 -17.38
CA PHE A 116 8.52 8.54 -17.44
C PHE A 116 9.61 7.98 -18.37
N CYS A 117 10.76 7.58 -17.84
CA CYS A 117 11.83 6.93 -18.60
C CYS A 117 11.66 5.41 -18.71
N ASP A 118 10.85 4.80 -17.84
CA ASP A 118 10.64 3.35 -17.81
C ASP A 118 9.49 2.99 -18.75
N LYS A 119 9.79 2.24 -19.81
CA LYS A 119 8.84 1.93 -20.88
C LYS A 119 8.60 0.43 -21.01
N GLY A 120 7.38 0.09 -21.39
CA GLY A 120 6.91 -1.29 -21.54
C GLY A 120 5.69 -1.60 -20.69
N GLU A 121 5.03 -2.73 -20.99
CA GLU A 121 3.80 -3.15 -20.32
C GLU A 121 3.95 -3.25 -18.81
N HIS A 122 5.12 -3.70 -18.34
CA HIS A 122 5.42 -3.87 -16.92
C HIS A 122 5.57 -2.54 -16.15
N TYR A 123 5.68 -1.41 -16.87
CA TYR A 123 5.76 -0.06 -16.29
C TYR A 123 4.50 0.76 -16.51
N LYS A 124 3.43 0.20 -17.10
CA LYS A 124 2.16 0.92 -17.26
C LYS A 124 1.51 1.21 -15.92
N ALA A 125 0.79 2.33 -15.85
CA ALA A 125 0.01 2.68 -14.68
C ALA A 125 -1.26 1.81 -14.58
N GLY A 126 -1.64 1.39 -13.38
CA GLY A 126 -2.85 0.61 -13.13
C GLY A 126 -3.31 0.65 -11.67
N ILE A 127 -4.62 0.55 -11.46
CA ILE A 127 -5.26 0.45 -10.15
C ILE A 127 -5.94 -0.91 -10.07
N PHE A 128 -5.55 -1.74 -9.10
CA PHE A 128 -6.04 -3.11 -8.94
C PHE A 128 -7.10 -3.19 -7.83
N VAL A 129 -8.36 -3.06 -8.22
CA VAL A 129 -9.52 -2.91 -7.32
C VAL A 129 -10.04 -4.27 -6.83
N GLU A 130 -10.31 -4.38 -5.53
CA GLU A 130 -10.77 -5.61 -4.87
C GLU A 130 -12.28 -5.82 -4.98
N ASN A 131 -13.05 -4.73 -5.04
CA ASN A 131 -14.50 -4.75 -4.97
C ASN A 131 -15.10 -3.57 -5.73
N ASP A 132 -16.44 -3.53 -5.81
CA ASP A 132 -17.17 -2.50 -6.55
C ASP A 132 -17.04 -1.11 -5.94
N GLU A 133 -16.84 -1.00 -4.61
CA GLU A 133 -16.62 0.28 -3.94
C GLU A 133 -15.29 0.91 -4.38
N GLU A 134 -14.20 0.12 -4.37
CA GLU A 134 -12.89 0.54 -4.88
C GLU A 134 -12.96 0.88 -6.38
N ARG A 135 -13.69 0.07 -7.17
CA ARG A 135 -13.89 0.34 -8.60
C ARG A 135 -14.57 1.68 -8.84
N ALA A 136 -15.68 1.95 -8.15
CA ALA A 136 -16.41 3.20 -8.27
C ALA A 136 -15.55 4.40 -7.84
N ALA A 137 -14.82 4.28 -6.73
CA ALA A 137 -13.91 5.33 -6.26
C ALA A 137 -12.76 5.60 -7.26
N ALA A 138 -12.14 4.54 -7.80
CA ALA A 138 -11.08 4.65 -8.79
C ALA A 138 -11.58 5.34 -10.07
N GLN A 139 -12.73 4.92 -10.60
CA GLN A 139 -13.34 5.52 -11.79
C GLN A 139 -13.72 6.98 -11.58
N LEU A 140 -14.30 7.31 -10.43
CA LEU A 140 -14.62 8.69 -10.08
C LEU A 140 -13.35 9.56 -10.01
N SER A 141 -12.30 9.08 -9.34
CA SER A 141 -11.03 9.80 -9.25
C SER A 141 -10.37 9.99 -10.62
N ALA A 142 -10.37 8.97 -11.49
CA ALA A 142 -9.85 9.06 -12.84
C ALA A 142 -10.61 10.09 -13.69
N ALA A 143 -11.94 10.14 -13.57
CA ALA A 143 -12.76 11.16 -14.24
C ALA A 143 -12.44 12.58 -13.75
N GLN A 144 -12.20 12.76 -12.45
CA GLN A 144 -11.78 14.05 -11.89
C GLN A 144 -10.40 14.48 -12.41
N ILE A 145 -9.43 13.56 -12.46
CA ILE A 145 -8.10 13.82 -13.04
C ILE A 145 -8.21 14.16 -14.52
N SER A 146 -9.00 13.39 -15.29
CA SER A 146 -9.23 13.67 -16.71
C SER A 146 -9.80 15.06 -16.94
N LYS A 147 -10.78 15.46 -16.12
CA LYS A 147 -11.37 16.80 -16.16
C LYS A 147 -10.33 17.89 -15.87
N LYS A 148 -9.52 17.72 -14.81
CA LYS A 148 -8.46 18.67 -14.44
C LYS A 148 -7.38 18.82 -15.52
N LEU A 149 -7.07 17.74 -16.24
CA LEU A 149 -6.07 17.74 -17.31
C LEU A 149 -6.61 18.16 -18.67
N GLY A 150 -7.95 18.23 -18.83
CA GLY A 150 -8.59 18.44 -20.13
C GLY A 150 -8.28 17.34 -21.15
N GLN A 151 -7.84 16.16 -20.69
CA GLN A 151 -7.36 15.05 -21.52
C GLN A 151 -7.84 13.71 -20.93
N PRO A 152 -8.08 12.68 -21.77
CA PRO A 152 -8.47 11.37 -21.28
C PRO A 152 -7.34 10.72 -20.47
N VAL A 153 -7.67 10.22 -19.28
CA VAL A 153 -6.77 9.38 -18.47
C VAL A 153 -6.71 7.98 -19.10
N VAL A 154 -5.50 7.44 -19.26
CA VAL A 154 -5.24 6.13 -19.86
C VAL A 154 -4.83 5.06 -18.84
N THR A 155 -4.80 5.40 -17.55
CA THR A 155 -4.52 4.46 -16.46
C THR A 155 -5.60 3.39 -16.38
N ASP A 156 -5.19 2.11 -16.36
CA ASP A 156 -6.13 0.99 -16.28
C ASP A 156 -6.73 0.83 -14.88
N ILE A 157 -8.01 0.45 -14.82
CA ILE A 157 -8.70 0.07 -13.57
C ILE A 157 -9.09 -1.41 -13.68
N LEU A 158 -8.26 -2.27 -13.11
CA LEU A 158 -8.29 -3.71 -13.28
C LEU A 158 -8.84 -4.39 -12.02
N THR A 159 -9.55 -5.51 -12.18
CA THR A 159 -9.87 -6.36 -11.02
C THR A 159 -8.55 -6.86 -10.41
N ARG A 160 -8.46 -6.86 -9.08
CA ARG A 160 -7.28 -7.30 -8.36
C ARG A 160 -6.92 -8.74 -8.71
N ALA A 161 -5.72 -8.92 -9.23
CA ALA A 161 -5.10 -10.22 -9.50
C ALA A 161 -4.21 -10.62 -8.29
N PRO A 162 -3.67 -11.85 -8.25
CA PRO A 162 -2.65 -12.21 -7.27
C PRO A 162 -1.50 -11.18 -7.24
N PHE A 163 -0.99 -10.93 -6.05
CA PHE A 163 0.19 -10.09 -5.82
C PHE A 163 1.36 -10.99 -5.43
N TYR A 164 2.46 -10.88 -6.16
CA TYR A 164 3.70 -11.63 -5.90
C TYR A 164 4.75 -10.66 -5.38
N THR A 165 5.18 -10.83 -4.13
CA THR A 165 6.24 -10.01 -3.54
C THR A 165 7.52 -10.13 -4.35
N ALA A 166 8.11 -8.98 -4.71
CA ALA A 166 9.41 -8.93 -5.37
C ALA A 166 10.53 -9.29 -4.39
N GLU A 167 11.69 -9.62 -4.93
CA GLU A 167 12.87 -10.02 -4.18
C GLU A 167 13.29 -8.94 -3.16
N GLU A 168 13.91 -9.37 -2.05
CA GLU A 168 14.24 -8.50 -0.91
C GLU A 168 15.12 -7.28 -1.27
N TYR A 169 15.94 -7.41 -2.31
CA TYR A 169 16.78 -6.30 -2.77
C TYR A 169 15.99 -5.15 -3.42
N HIS A 170 14.74 -5.39 -3.84
CA HIS A 170 13.83 -4.34 -4.32
C HIS A 170 13.07 -3.64 -3.19
N GLN A 171 12.86 -4.31 -2.06
CA GLN A 171 12.13 -3.73 -0.92
C GLN A 171 12.92 -2.59 -0.30
N ASP A 172 12.28 -1.44 -0.05
CA ASP A 172 12.90 -0.26 0.55
C ASP A 172 14.13 0.25 -0.21
N TYR A 173 14.19 0.01 -1.53
CA TYR A 173 15.36 0.35 -2.33
C TYR A 173 15.75 1.84 -2.23
N TYR A 174 14.76 2.72 -2.15
CA TYR A 174 14.98 4.17 -1.99
C TYR A 174 15.70 4.53 -0.68
N LYS A 175 15.54 3.72 0.38
CA LYS A 175 16.26 3.84 1.65
C LYS A 175 17.61 3.13 1.59
N LYS A 176 17.62 1.86 1.17
CA LYS A 176 18.81 0.98 1.17
C LYS A 176 19.89 1.45 0.19
N SER A 177 19.49 2.07 -0.93
CA SER A 177 20.37 2.52 -2.02
C SER A 177 20.16 3.99 -2.38
N ALA A 178 20.00 4.86 -1.38
CA ALA A 178 19.57 6.26 -1.54
C ALA A 178 20.31 7.06 -2.63
N GLN A 179 21.65 6.97 -2.71
CA GLN A 179 22.42 7.70 -3.71
C GLN A 179 22.12 7.23 -5.14
N ARG A 180 22.07 5.91 -5.35
CA ARG A 180 21.77 5.31 -6.66
C ARG A 180 20.32 5.60 -7.06
N TYR A 181 19.39 5.48 -6.11
CA TYR A 181 18.00 5.85 -6.33
C TYR A 181 17.84 7.34 -6.71
N ALA A 182 18.52 8.25 -6.01
CA ALA A 182 18.47 9.68 -6.33
C ALA A 182 19.00 10.00 -7.73
N GLN A 183 20.12 9.38 -8.13
CA GLN A 183 20.67 9.51 -9.48
C GLN A 183 19.69 9.01 -10.55
N TYR A 184 19.09 7.85 -10.31
CA TYR A 184 18.07 7.27 -11.19
C TYR A 184 16.85 8.18 -11.33
N ARG A 185 16.24 8.62 -10.21
CA ARG A 185 15.05 9.49 -10.20
C ARG A 185 15.31 10.81 -10.94
N ALA A 186 16.47 11.42 -10.68
CA ALA A 186 16.87 12.66 -11.36
C ALA A 186 17.06 12.47 -12.88
N GLY A 187 17.70 11.36 -13.29
CA GLY A 187 17.92 11.03 -14.70
C GLY A 187 16.63 10.69 -15.45
N CYS A 188 15.64 10.12 -14.76
CA CYS A 188 14.39 9.66 -15.36
C CYS A 188 13.45 10.80 -15.80
N GLY A 189 13.67 12.04 -15.33
CA GLY A 189 12.81 13.17 -15.64
C GLY A 189 11.42 13.13 -14.99
N ARG A 190 11.19 12.17 -14.08
CA ARG A 190 9.92 11.96 -13.36
C ARG A 190 9.39 13.23 -12.71
N ASP A 191 10.20 13.84 -11.85
CA ASP A 191 9.78 15.02 -11.07
C ASP A 191 9.44 16.21 -11.98
N ARG A 192 10.18 16.38 -13.10
CA ARG A 192 9.90 17.43 -14.09
C ARG A 192 8.52 17.22 -14.73
N ARG A 193 8.17 15.98 -15.07
CA ARG A 193 6.89 15.66 -15.69
C ARG A 193 5.73 15.82 -14.70
N LEU A 194 5.90 15.36 -13.45
CA LEU A 194 4.89 15.54 -12.40
C LEU A 194 4.60 17.03 -12.15
N GLN A 195 5.63 17.88 -12.07
CA GLN A 195 5.45 19.34 -11.94
C GLN A 195 4.70 19.96 -13.13
N GLN A 196 4.88 19.44 -14.35
CA GLN A 196 4.13 19.93 -15.52
C GLN A 196 2.64 19.55 -15.42
N LEU A 197 2.36 18.31 -15.01
CA LEU A 197 0.98 17.83 -14.83
C LEU A 197 0.27 18.59 -13.71
N GLU A 198 0.94 18.80 -12.58
CA GLU A 198 0.40 19.59 -11.47
C GLU A 198 0.01 21.00 -11.92
N LYS A 199 0.90 21.69 -12.64
CA LYS A 199 0.62 23.01 -13.23
C LYS A 199 -0.52 22.99 -14.24
N GLN A 200 -0.76 21.87 -14.92
CA GLN A 200 -1.90 21.73 -15.82
C GLN A 200 -3.20 21.56 -15.05
N MET A 201 -3.21 20.78 -13.97
CA MET A 201 -4.39 20.54 -13.13
C MET A 201 -4.84 21.76 -12.32
N GLN A 202 -3.98 22.77 -12.13
CA GLN A 202 -4.27 24.00 -11.41
C GLN A 202 -4.84 25.13 -12.30
N LYS A 203 -4.87 24.94 -13.62
CA LYS A 203 -5.42 25.92 -14.57
C LYS A 203 -6.94 25.74 -14.71
#